data_AF-A0A964THF8-F1
#
_entry.id   AF-A0A964THF8-F1
#
_cell.length_a   1.000
_cell.length_b   1.000
_cell.length_c   1.000
_cell.angle_alpha   90.00
_cell.angle_beta   90.00
_cell.angle_gamma   90.00
#
_symmetry.space_group_name_H-M   'P 1'
#
loop_
_entity.id
_entity.type
_entity.pdbx_description
1 polymer ?
#
loop_
_entity_poly.entity_id
_entity_poly.type
_entity_poly.pdbx_seq_one_letter_code
_entity_poly.pdbx_strand_id
1 'polypeptide(L)'
;MHRAMRGLIQEVLAQVARDGLPGQHHFFITFDTEHPDVELADWLSDRYPQEMTIVLQHWFRDLEAGEEGFSVTLNFGDNPEPLYIPYDAIKTFVDPSVEFGLRFETETRPPAETPESEPAPPEPPSRSKAEVVSLDKFRK
;
A
#
# COMPACT_ATOMS: atom_id res chain seq x y z
N MET A 1 -5.53 3.72 -14.29
CA MET A 1 -6.50 3.49 -13.18
C MET A 1 -5.85 3.70 -11.81
N HIS A 2 -4.58 3.33 -11.61
CA HIS A 2 -3.89 3.44 -10.31
C HIS A 2 -3.85 4.87 -9.76
N ARG A 3 -3.71 5.89 -10.62
CA ARG A 3 -3.66 7.30 -10.19
C ARG A 3 -4.94 7.77 -9.46
N ALA A 4 -6.12 7.31 -9.87
CA ALA A 4 -7.38 7.72 -9.25
C ALA A 4 -7.57 7.09 -7.86
N MET A 5 -7.19 5.81 -7.71
CA MET A 5 -7.27 5.10 -6.42
C MET A 5 -6.20 5.58 -5.43
N ARG A 6 -5.01 5.92 -5.93
CA ARG A 6 -3.96 6.59 -5.12
C ARG A 6 -4.42 7.97 -4.65
N GLY A 7 -5.10 8.74 -5.50
CA GLY A 7 -5.73 10.00 -5.12
C GLY A 7 -6.76 9.84 -3.99
N LEU A 8 -7.57 8.78 -4.03
CA LEU A 8 -8.49 8.47 -2.94
C LEU A 8 -7.76 8.22 -1.61
N ILE A 9 -6.68 7.42 -1.62
CA ILE A 9 -5.89 7.15 -0.40
C ILE A 9 -5.28 8.45 0.13
N GLN A 10 -4.72 9.29 -0.76
CA GLN A 10 -4.17 10.59 -0.39
C GLN A 10 -5.22 11.47 0.29
N GLU A 11 -6.40 11.61 -0.31
CA GLU A 11 -7.50 12.41 0.25
C GLU A 11 -7.94 11.89 1.63
N VAL A 12 -8.05 10.56 1.78
CA VAL A 12 -8.42 9.93 3.06
C VAL A 12 -7.35 10.20 4.11
N LEU A 13 -6.07 9.97 3.82
CA LEU A 13 -4.99 10.20 4.78
C LEU A 13 -4.81 11.68 5.11
N ALA A 14 -5.02 12.59 4.15
CA ALA A 14 -5.03 14.04 4.40
C ALA A 14 -6.18 14.47 5.32
N GLN A 15 -7.33 13.82 5.21
CA GLN A 15 -8.45 14.05 6.13
C GLN A 15 -8.12 13.57 7.54
N VAL A 16 -7.50 12.39 7.66
CA VAL A 16 -7.10 11.79 8.94
C VAL A 16 -5.99 12.61 9.61
N ALA A 17 -5.05 13.14 8.83
CA ALA A 17 -3.99 14.02 9.34
C ALA A 17 -4.56 15.30 9.98
N ARG A 18 -5.64 15.85 9.42
CA ARG A 18 -6.27 17.09 9.91
C ARG A 18 -7.22 16.86 11.08
N ASP A 19 -8.10 15.88 10.95
CA ASP A 19 -9.26 15.71 11.83
C ASP A 19 -9.17 14.47 12.73
N GLY A 20 -8.14 13.64 12.55
CA GLY A 20 -8.00 12.35 13.19
C GLY A 20 -8.86 11.26 12.53
N LEU A 21 -8.83 10.05 13.10
CA LEU A 21 -9.64 8.93 12.62
C LEU A 21 -11.12 9.17 12.99
N PRO A 22 -12.06 9.13 12.03
CA PRO A 22 -13.47 9.22 12.35
C PRO A 22 -13.92 7.94 13.08
N GLY A 23 -14.74 8.09 14.12
CA GLY A 23 -15.41 6.96 14.78
C GLY A 23 -14.46 5.81 15.19
N GLN A 24 -14.68 4.62 14.62
CA GLN A 24 -13.89 3.41 14.88
C GLN A 24 -12.98 3.01 13.70
N HIS A 25 -12.88 3.89 12.69
CA HIS A 25 -12.10 3.63 11.49
C HIS A 25 -10.64 3.38 11.84
N HIS A 26 -10.04 2.42 11.16
CA HIS A 26 -8.62 2.12 11.25
C HIS A 26 -8.15 1.48 9.96
N PHE A 27 -6.89 1.71 9.60
CA PHE A 27 -6.37 1.30 8.30
C PHE A 27 -5.25 0.27 8.47
N PHE A 28 -5.36 -0.83 7.74
CA PHE A 28 -4.26 -1.76 7.46
C PHE A 28 -3.66 -1.39 6.12
N ILE A 29 -2.41 -0.93 6.13
CA ILE A 29 -1.70 -0.49 4.94
C ILE A 29 -0.50 -1.42 4.75
N THR A 30 -0.52 -2.22 3.69
CA THR A 30 0.62 -3.06 3.30
C THR A 30 1.35 -2.38 2.16
N PHE A 31 2.66 -2.28 2.27
CA PHE A 31 3.52 -1.67 1.26
C PHE A 31 4.77 -2.51 1.01
N ASP A 32 5.41 -2.24 -0.12
CA ASP A 32 6.69 -2.83 -0.51
C ASP A 32 7.84 -2.16 0.25
N THR A 33 8.57 -2.89 1.08
CA THR A 33 9.72 -2.34 1.84
C THR A 33 10.97 -2.19 1.00
N GLU A 34 11.03 -2.79 -0.19
CA GLU A 34 12.16 -2.69 -1.13
C GLU A 34 11.99 -1.53 -2.13
N HIS A 35 10.88 -0.80 -2.07
CA HIS A 35 10.68 0.36 -2.94
C HIS A 35 11.71 1.46 -2.65
N PRO A 36 12.39 2.02 -3.67
CA PRO A 36 13.56 2.88 -3.49
C PRO A 36 13.28 4.15 -2.69
N ASP A 37 12.05 4.65 -2.75
CA ASP A 37 11.63 5.88 -2.09
C ASP A 37 10.95 5.64 -0.74
N VAL A 38 10.89 4.40 -0.24
CA VAL A 38 10.40 4.14 1.12
C VAL A 38 11.52 4.42 2.12
N GLU A 39 11.21 5.16 3.17
CA GLU A 39 12.14 5.39 4.28
C GLU A 39 11.65 4.67 5.54
N LEU A 40 12.48 3.77 6.05
CA LEU A 40 12.27 3.03 7.29
C LEU A 40 13.61 2.82 7.99
N ALA A 41 13.60 2.61 9.30
CA ALA A 41 14.81 2.24 10.03
C ALA A 41 15.37 0.90 9.53
N ASP A 42 16.70 0.79 9.43
CA ASP A 42 17.38 -0.41 8.90
C ASP A 42 16.91 -1.72 9.56
N TRP A 43 16.69 -1.67 10.87
CA TRP A 43 16.25 -2.85 11.63
C TRP A 43 14.80 -3.27 11.31
N LEU A 44 13.95 -2.33 10.87
CA LEU A 44 12.60 -2.64 10.39
C LEU A 44 12.66 -3.29 9.01
N SER A 45 13.50 -2.80 8.08
CA SER A 45 13.67 -3.41 6.77
C SER A 45 14.26 -4.82 6.87
N ASP A 46 15.23 -5.02 7.77
CA ASP A 46 15.83 -6.33 8.01
C ASP A 46 14.81 -7.33 8.60
N ARG A 47 13.92 -6.83 9.46
CA ARG A 47 12.91 -7.66 10.13
C ARG A 47 11.71 -7.99 9.24
N TYR A 48 11.34 -7.07 8.35
CA TYR A 48 10.20 -7.17 7.45
C TYR A 48 10.66 -7.03 6.00
N PRO A 49 11.39 -8.03 5.46
CA PRO A 49 11.85 -7.97 4.08
C PRO A 49 10.66 -8.07 3.12
N GLN A 50 10.77 -7.41 1.97
CA GLN A 50 9.79 -7.39 0.86
C GLN A 50 8.48 -6.63 1.14
N GLU A 51 7.81 -6.92 2.25
CA GLU A 51 6.49 -6.35 2.55
C GLU A 51 6.31 -6.12 4.05
N MET A 52 5.62 -5.01 4.37
CA MET A 52 5.27 -4.66 5.73
C MET A 52 3.85 -4.12 5.79
N THR A 53 3.08 -4.56 6.78
CA THR A 53 1.76 -4.01 7.09
C THR A 53 1.82 -3.15 8.34
N ILE A 54 1.42 -1.89 8.21
CA ILE A 54 1.24 -0.96 9.33
C ILE A 54 -0.24 -0.76 9.64
N VAL A 55 -0.53 -0.37 10.88
CA VAL A 55 -1.90 -0.10 11.35
C VAL A 55 -2.00 1.34 11.84
N LEU A 56 -2.89 2.12 11.23
CA LEU A 56 -3.25 3.44 11.72
C LEU A 56 -4.53 3.32 12.55
N GLN A 57 -4.38 3.32 13.88
CA GLN A 57 -5.49 3.20 14.84
C GLN A 57 -5.23 4.04 16.11
N HIS A 58 -4.93 3.37 17.22
CA HIS A 58 -4.93 3.97 18.56
C HIS A 58 -3.79 4.96 18.77
N TRP A 59 -2.64 4.67 18.16
CA TRP A 59 -1.47 5.50 18.30
C TRP A 59 -0.75 5.62 16.97
N PHE A 60 -0.69 6.84 16.49
CA PHE A 60 0.21 7.31 15.45
C PHE A 60 0.42 8.80 15.71
N ARG A 61 1.52 9.33 15.19
CA ARG A 61 1.85 10.75 15.32
C ARG A 61 2.41 11.28 14.02
N ASP A 62 2.39 12.60 13.90
CA ASP A 62 3.09 13.32 12.83
C ASP A 62 2.73 12.75 11.44
N LEU A 63 1.42 12.44 11.27
CA LEU A 63 0.88 11.98 10.00
C LEU A 63 0.80 13.16 9.05
N GLU A 64 1.57 13.11 7.97
CA GLU A 64 1.54 14.10 6.91
C GLU A 64 1.29 13.40 5.57
N ALA A 65 0.24 13.82 4.86
CA ALA A 65 -0.11 13.29 3.54
C ALA A 65 0.34 14.29 2.46
N GLY A 66 1.45 13.97 1.79
CA GLY A 66 2.03 14.76 0.70
C GLY A 66 1.43 14.43 -0.66
N GLU A 67 2.08 14.90 -1.73
CA GLU A 67 1.65 14.61 -3.10
C GLU A 67 2.06 13.20 -3.57
N GLU A 68 3.25 12.75 -3.18
CA GLU A 68 3.86 11.50 -3.68
C GLU A 68 3.77 10.34 -2.69
N GLY A 69 3.58 10.66 -1.41
CA GLY A 69 3.50 9.68 -0.32
C GLY A 69 3.02 10.31 0.97
N PHE A 70 3.07 9.54 2.06
CA PHE A 70 2.76 10.04 3.40
C PHE A 70 3.85 9.64 4.39
N SER A 71 4.08 10.48 5.39
CA SER A 71 4.90 10.16 6.55
C SER A 71 4.05 9.92 7.78
N VAL A 72 4.51 9.04 8.66
CA VAL A 72 3.86 8.80 9.95
C VAL A 72 4.87 8.25 10.95
N THR A 73 4.72 8.62 12.23
CA THR A 73 5.46 8.00 13.32
C THR A 73 4.60 6.93 13.98
N LEU A 74 5.11 5.70 14.03
CA LEU A 74 4.48 4.53 14.66
C LEU A 74 5.36 3.98 15.77
N ASN A 75 4.75 3.28 16.73
CA ASN A 75 5.48 2.72 17.87
C ASN A 75 5.73 1.23 17.62
N PHE A 76 7.00 0.85 17.64
CA PHE A 76 7.45 -0.53 17.51
C PHE A 76 8.17 -0.99 18.78
N GLY A 77 7.42 -1.57 19.72
CA GLY A 77 7.98 -2.09 20.98
C GLY A 77 8.59 -0.99 21.86
N ASP A 78 7.81 0.06 22.10
CA ASP A 78 8.17 1.28 22.85
C ASP A 78 9.19 2.20 22.17
N ASN A 79 9.51 1.96 20.90
CA ASN A 79 10.34 2.83 20.07
C ASN A 79 9.48 3.52 19.00
N PRO A 80 9.28 4.86 19.10
CA PRO A 80 8.68 5.64 18.03
C PRO A 80 9.63 5.70 16.83
N GLU A 81 9.18 5.21 15.68
CA GLU A 81 9.93 5.23 14.43
C GLU A 81 9.16 6.03 13.37
N PRO A 82 9.80 7.04 12.75
CA PRO A 82 9.25 7.71 11.60
C PRO A 82 9.33 6.81 10.37
N LEU A 83 8.29 6.82 9.55
CA LEU A 83 8.20 6.11 8.29
C LEU A 83 7.81 7.09 7.19
N TYR A 84 8.35 6.92 6.00
CA TYR A 84 7.84 7.55 4.79
C TYR A 84 7.46 6.47 3.77
N ILE A 85 6.21 6.51 3.30
CA ILE A 85 5.63 5.51 2.41
C ILE A 85 5.07 6.24 1.17
N PRO A 86 5.74 6.11 0.01
CA PRO A 86 5.21 6.48 -1.28
C PRO A 86 3.87 5.79 -1.58
N TYR A 87 2.94 6.50 -2.23
CA TYR A 87 1.64 5.92 -2.59
C TYR A 87 1.75 4.81 -3.64
N ASP A 88 2.87 4.74 -4.35
CA ASP A 88 3.17 3.71 -5.33
C ASP A 88 3.73 2.42 -4.73
N ALA A 89 4.34 2.50 -3.56
CA ALA A 89 4.75 1.35 -2.76
C ALA A 89 3.57 0.61 -2.10
N ILE A 90 2.38 1.22 -1.99
CA ILE A 90 1.21 0.59 -1.36
C ILE A 90 0.71 -0.59 -2.19
N LYS A 91 0.67 -1.77 -1.55
CA LYS A 91 0.14 -3.03 -2.08
C LYS A 91 -1.31 -3.26 -1.66
N THR A 92 -1.67 -2.96 -0.41
CA THR A 92 -3.06 -3.05 0.06
C THR A 92 -3.42 -1.92 1.01
N PHE A 93 -4.67 -1.45 0.93
CA PHE A 93 -5.25 -0.49 1.86
C PHE A 93 -6.62 -1.00 2.30
N VAL A 94 -6.79 -1.31 3.59
CA VAL A 94 -8.01 -1.95 4.10
C VAL A 94 -8.54 -1.20 5.31
N ASP A 95 -9.86 -0.97 5.33
CA ASP A 95 -10.62 -0.44 6.46
C ASP A 95 -11.69 -1.46 6.89
N PRO A 96 -11.46 -2.20 7.99
CA PRO A 96 -12.41 -3.21 8.47
C PRO A 96 -13.73 -2.64 8.98
N SER A 97 -13.77 -1.35 9.38
CA SER A 97 -14.98 -0.75 9.96
C SER A 97 -16.13 -0.60 8.96
N VAL A 98 -15.80 -0.57 7.67
CA VAL A 98 -16.77 -0.46 6.57
C VAL A 98 -16.61 -1.57 5.52
N GLU A 99 -15.89 -2.64 5.85
CA GLU A 99 -15.60 -3.77 4.96
C GLU A 99 -15.01 -3.34 3.61
N PHE A 100 -14.17 -2.30 3.62
CA PHE A 100 -13.56 -1.73 2.43
C PHE A 100 -12.11 -2.17 2.29
N GLY A 101 -11.71 -2.53 1.07
CA GLY A 101 -10.33 -2.92 0.77
C GLY A 101 -9.94 -2.63 -0.66
N LEU A 102 -8.74 -2.06 -0.83
CA LEU A 102 -8.08 -1.87 -2.11
C LEU A 102 -6.85 -2.77 -2.16
N ARG A 103 -6.67 -3.46 -3.29
CA ARG A 103 -5.44 -4.18 -3.62
C ARG A 103 -4.87 -3.59 -4.90
N PHE A 104 -3.58 -3.31 -4.86
CA PHE A 104 -2.81 -2.85 -5.99
C PHE A 104 -1.97 -4.02 -6.49
N GLU A 105 -2.12 -4.35 -7.76
CA GLU A 105 -1.22 -5.28 -8.43
C GLU A 105 0.04 -4.50 -8.79
N THR A 106 1.15 -4.78 -8.13
CA THR A 106 2.45 -4.46 -8.70
C THR A 106 2.65 -5.42 -9.86
N GLU A 107 2.71 -4.91 -11.09
CA GLU A 107 3.18 -5.69 -12.23
C GLU A 107 4.66 -6.00 -12.01
N THR A 108 4.98 -6.97 -11.14
CA THR A 108 6.23 -7.70 -11.25
C THR A 108 6.15 -8.52 -12.53
N ARG A 109 6.41 -7.86 -13.66
CA ARG A 109 6.84 -8.57 -14.86
C ARG A 109 8.09 -9.33 -14.42
N PRO A 110 8.11 -10.67 -14.43
CA PRO A 110 9.37 -11.38 -14.22
C PRO A 110 10.37 -10.82 -15.25
N PRO A 111 11.66 -10.64 -14.89
CA PRO A 111 12.65 -10.21 -15.87
C PRO A 111 12.51 -11.14 -17.07
N ALA A 112 12.21 -10.54 -18.23
CA ALA A 112 12.00 -11.25 -19.46
C ALA A 112 13.18 -12.20 -19.67
N GLU A 113 12.87 -13.49 -19.79
CA GLU A 113 13.81 -14.49 -20.26
C GLU A 113 14.49 -13.94 -21.52
N THR A 114 15.81 -14.01 -21.53
CA THR A 114 16.66 -13.64 -22.67
C THR A 114 16.19 -14.29 -23.97
N PRO A 115 16.37 -13.60 -25.11
CA PRO A 115 15.59 -13.82 -26.32
C PRO A 115 16.09 -15.00 -27.13
N GLU A 116 15.18 -15.80 -27.69
CA GLU A 116 15.47 -16.60 -28.88
C GLU A 116 14.30 -16.52 -29.89
N SER A 117 14.56 -15.74 -30.95
CA SER A 117 14.00 -15.75 -32.32
C SER A 117 12.49 -15.48 -32.62
N GLU A 118 12.29 -14.46 -33.47
CA GLU A 118 11.13 -13.95 -34.23
C GLU A 118 10.32 -14.95 -35.11
N PRO A 119 9.23 -14.57 -35.84
CA PRO A 119 8.07 -13.69 -35.50
C PRO A 119 6.70 -14.23 -36.03
N ALA A 120 5.55 -13.75 -35.51
CA ALA A 120 4.27 -13.61 -36.27
C ALA A 120 3.19 -12.82 -35.48
N PRO A 121 2.42 -11.90 -36.11
CA PRO A 121 1.29 -11.16 -35.50
C PRO A 121 -0.09 -11.69 -35.99
N PRO A 122 -1.26 -11.12 -35.59
CA PRO A 122 -1.73 -10.57 -34.30
C PRO A 122 -3.10 -11.15 -33.86
N GLU A 123 -3.58 -10.90 -32.63
CA GLU A 123 -5.02 -10.67 -32.29
C GLU A 123 -5.20 -10.14 -30.85
N PRO A 124 -6.08 -9.14 -30.59
CA PRO A 124 -6.47 -8.68 -29.24
C PRO A 124 -7.69 -9.50 -28.74
N PRO A 125 -8.29 -9.31 -27.53
CA PRO A 125 -8.04 -8.36 -26.44
C PRO A 125 -8.01 -9.04 -25.04
N SER A 126 -7.75 -8.29 -23.95
CA SER A 126 -8.48 -8.51 -22.68
C SER A 126 -8.31 -7.34 -21.72
N ARG A 127 -9.44 -6.82 -21.24
CA ARG A 127 -9.56 -5.76 -20.23
C ARG A 127 -9.08 -6.31 -18.88
N SER A 128 -8.00 -5.78 -18.32
CA SER A 128 -7.65 -6.05 -16.91
C SER A 128 -8.66 -5.34 -16.00
N LYS A 129 -9.45 -6.16 -15.31
CA LYS A 129 -10.43 -5.75 -14.30
C LYS A 129 -9.68 -5.67 -12.96
N ALA A 130 -9.76 -4.53 -12.28
CA ALA A 130 -9.46 -4.47 -10.85
C ALA A 130 -10.44 -5.39 -10.11
N GLU A 131 -9.93 -6.28 -9.26
CA GLU A 131 -10.73 -7.20 -8.47
C GLU A 131 -11.05 -6.56 -7.10
N VAL A 132 -12.31 -6.20 -6.89
CA VAL A 132 -12.85 -5.88 -5.56
C VAL A 132 -13.13 -7.21 -4.89
N VAL A 133 -12.28 -7.61 -3.93
CA VAL A 133 -12.39 -8.90 -3.25
C VAL A 133 -13.26 -8.74 -1.99
N SER A 134 -14.39 -9.46 -1.93
CA SER A 134 -15.17 -9.66 -0.70
C SER A 134 -14.55 -10.77 0.15
N LEU A 135 -14.43 -10.55 1.47
CA LEU A 135 -13.61 -11.32 2.42
C LEU A 135 -14.15 -12.70 2.85
N ASP A 136 -15.12 -13.30 2.16
CA ASP A 136 -15.67 -14.62 2.55
C ASP A 136 -14.68 -15.80 2.40
N LYS A 137 -13.51 -15.60 1.76
CA LYS A 137 -12.56 -16.69 1.44
C LYS A 137 -11.59 -17.10 2.56
N PHE A 138 -11.61 -16.47 3.73
CA PHE A 138 -10.66 -16.76 4.81
C PHE A 138 -11.22 -17.58 5.99
N ARG A 139 -12.45 -18.10 5.89
CA ARG A 139 -12.97 -19.03 6.91
C ARG A 139 -12.43 -20.45 6.67
N LYS A 140 -11.54 -20.91 7.55
CA LYS A 140 -11.44 -22.32 7.93
C LYS A 140 -11.52 -22.43 9.45
#